data_AF-A0AAV2I0R8-F1
#
_entry.id   AF-A0AAV2I0R8-F1
#
_cell.length_a   1.000
_cell.length_b   1.000
_cell.length_c   1.000
_cell.angle_alpha   90.00
_cell.angle_beta   90.00
_cell.angle_gamma   90.00
#
_symmetry.space_group_name_H-M   'P 1'
#
loop_
_entity.id
_entity.type
_entity.pdbx_description
1 polymer ?
#
loop_
_entity_poly.entity_id
_entity_poly.type
_entity_poly.pdbx_seq_one_letter_code
_entity_poly.pdbx_strand_id
1 'polypeptide(L)'
;MPDDTDDERKLNVKNNHHRGKELRNQRAQNDPCLLENEMAMRCLDENAYDREKCRDFFKNYKNCRKFWSWIVSQRKKQGIEPNLPPPEERDQVKKDYLPMLLTKS
;
A
#
# COMPACT_ATOMS: atom_id res chain seq x y z
N MET A 1 13.26 43.13 16.67
CA MET A 1 12.60 42.67 15.44
C MET A 1 12.28 41.20 15.63
N PRO A 2 11.03 40.75 15.49
CA PRO A 2 10.68 39.33 15.47
C PRO A 2 11.35 38.66 14.26
N ASP A 3 11.86 37.45 14.44
CA ASP A 3 12.56 36.68 13.41
C ASP A 3 11.54 36.09 12.42
N ASP A 4 11.38 36.73 11.26
CA ASP A 4 10.43 36.33 10.21
C ASP A 4 10.80 34.98 9.53
N THR A 5 11.96 34.39 9.83
CA THR A 5 12.45 33.19 9.13
C THR A 5 11.84 31.88 9.65
N ASP A 6 11.29 31.88 10.87
CA ASP A 6 10.70 30.69 11.48
C ASP A 6 9.32 30.33 10.89
N ASP A 7 8.54 31.33 10.47
CA ASP A 7 7.19 31.09 9.93
C ASP A 7 7.24 30.64 8.46
N GLU A 8 8.14 31.20 7.64
CA GLU A 8 8.40 30.69 6.28
C GLU A 8 8.91 29.24 6.30
N ARG A 9 9.80 28.92 7.24
CA ARG A 9 10.33 27.55 7.42
C ARG A 9 9.22 26.57 7.78
N LYS A 10 8.30 26.93 8.70
CA LYS A 10 7.14 26.10 9.07
C LYS A 10 6.17 25.92 7.90
N LEU A 11 5.91 26.95 7.11
CA LEU A 11 5.03 26.87 5.94
C LEU A 11 5.60 25.91 4.89
N ASN A 12 6.90 25.99 4.61
CA ASN A 12 7.57 25.12 3.65
C ASN A 12 7.56 23.63 4.10
N VAL A 13 7.76 23.37 5.39
CA VAL A 13 7.63 22.01 5.98
C VAL A 13 6.21 21.47 5.82
N LYS A 14 5.19 22.28 6.12
CA LYS A 14 3.77 21.88 5.94
C LYS A 14 3.47 21.54 4.48
N ASN A 15 3.88 22.40 3.54
CA ASN A 15 3.66 22.18 2.11
C ASN A 15 4.34 20.90 1.62
N ASN A 16 5.57 20.62 2.08
CA ASN A 16 6.28 19.38 1.76
C ASN A 16 5.58 18.14 2.33
N HIS A 17 5.06 18.22 3.55
CA HIS A 17 4.27 17.13 4.16
C HIS A 17 3.00 16.85 3.37
N HIS A 18 2.26 17.89 2.95
CA HIS A 18 1.07 17.75 2.11
C HIS A 18 1.39 17.07 0.78
N ARG A 19 2.48 17.48 0.10
CA ARG A 19 2.91 16.89 -1.16
C ARG A 19 3.29 15.41 -1.00
N GLY A 20 3.99 15.06 0.08
CA GLY A 20 4.34 13.67 0.38
C GLY A 20 3.10 12.79 0.60
N LYS A 21 2.10 13.31 1.31
CA LYS A 21 0.82 12.61 1.55
C LYS A 21 0.05 12.36 0.26
N GLU A 22 -0.02 13.36 -0.62
CA GLU A 22 -0.72 13.25 -1.90
C GLU A 22 -0.09 12.19 -2.82
N LEU A 23 1.24 12.20 -2.95
CA LEU A 23 1.97 11.19 -3.72
C LEU A 23 1.74 9.77 -3.17
N ARG A 24 1.71 9.62 -1.84
CA ARG A 24 1.41 8.32 -1.22
C ARG A 24 -0.01 7.86 -1.51
N ASN A 25 -1.00 8.78 -1.44
CA ASN A 25 -2.39 8.46 -1.76
C ASN A 25 -2.54 8.01 -3.21
N GLN A 26 -1.92 8.71 -4.17
CA GLN A 26 -1.92 8.32 -5.58
C GLN A 26 -1.32 6.93 -5.79
N ARG A 27 -0.23 6.60 -5.08
CA ARG A 27 0.33 5.24 -5.10
C ARG A 27 -0.64 4.23 -4.51
N ALA A 28 -1.31 4.55 -3.40
CA ALA A 28 -2.28 3.66 -2.76
C ALA A 28 -3.48 3.37 -3.67
N GLN A 29 -3.87 4.30 -4.54
CA GLN A 29 -4.91 4.07 -5.55
C GLN A 29 -4.51 2.97 -6.54
N ASN A 30 -3.25 2.94 -6.98
CA ASN A 30 -2.78 2.03 -8.03
C ASN A 30 -2.12 0.74 -7.50
N ASP A 31 -1.58 0.77 -6.29
CA ASP A 31 -0.88 -0.34 -5.64
C ASP A 31 -1.64 -0.79 -4.38
N PRO A 32 -2.42 -1.88 -4.46
CA PRO A 32 -3.16 -2.39 -3.32
C PRO A 32 -2.27 -3.07 -2.27
N CYS A 33 -0.96 -3.19 -2.53
CA CYS A 33 0.04 -3.77 -1.64
C CYS A 33 1.09 -2.74 -1.19
N LEU A 34 0.77 -1.45 -1.29
CA LEU A 34 1.69 -0.37 -0.92
C LEU A 34 2.15 -0.51 0.54
N LEU A 35 1.23 -0.85 1.45
CA LEU A 35 1.53 -0.97 2.88
C LEU A 35 2.52 -2.11 3.15
N GLU A 36 2.28 -3.29 2.56
CA GLU A 36 3.15 -4.45 2.72
C GLU A 36 4.54 -4.20 2.10
N ASN A 37 4.60 -3.45 1.00
CA ASN A 37 5.86 -3.01 0.40
C ASN A 37 6.62 -2.05 1.34
N GLU A 38 5.93 -1.03 1.88
CA GLU A 38 6.52 -0.10 2.85
C GLU A 38 7.05 -0.83 4.09
N MET A 39 6.34 -1.85 4.60
CA MET A 39 6.80 -2.68 5.72
C MET A 39 8.06 -3.49 5.36
N ALA A 40 8.11 -4.08 4.16
CA ALA A 40 9.27 -4.83 3.71
C ALA A 40 10.50 -3.94 3.53
N MET A 41 10.33 -2.75 2.95
CA MET A 41 11.41 -1.77 2.80
C MET A 41 11.90 -1.26 4.15
N ARG A 42 10.97 -0.94 5.07
CA ARG A 42 11.31 -0.52 6.43
C ARG A 42 12.11 -1.59 7.18
N CYS A 43 11.72 -2.86 7.05
CA CYS A 43 12.49 -3.95 7.64
C CYS A 43 13.93 -3.98 7.11
N LEU A 44 14.14 -3.79 5.81
CA LEU A 44 15.50 -3.74 5.24
C LEU A 44 16.30 -2.57 5.81
N ASP A 45 15.71 -1.38 5.89
CA ASP A 45 16.37 -0.19 6.43
C ASP A 45 16.79 -0.40 7.89
N GLU A 46 15.96 -1.07 8.70
CA GLU A 46 16.24 -1.37 10.11
C GLU A 46 17.26 -2.52 10.29
N ASN A 47 17.43 -3.38 9.28
CA ASN A 47 18.24 -4.60 9.38
C ASN A 47 19.48 -4.59 8.46
N ALA A 48 19.98 -3.41 8.10
CA ALA A 48 21.15 -3.26 7.22
C ALA A 48 21.00 -4.04 5.90
N TYR A 49 19.79 -4.06 5.35
CA TYR A 49 19.42 -4.75 4.11
C TYR A 49 19.57 -6.28 4.14
N ASP A 50 19.60 -6.89 5.33
CA ASP A 50 19.54 -8.34 5.50
C ASP A 50 18.15 -8.88 5.12
N ARG A 51 18.09 -9.52 3.95
CA ARG A 51 16.83 -10.06 3.41
C ARG A 51 16.29 -11.24 4.20
N GLU A 52 17.15 -12.04 4.84
CA GLU A 52 16.72 -13.22 5.58
C GLU A 52 15.90 -12.81 6.81
N LYS A 53 16.31 -11.74 7.50
CA LYS A 53 15.56 -11.16 8.64
C LYS A 53 14.19 -10.61 8.25
N CYS A 54 14.00 -10.25 6.98
CA CYS A 54 12.78 -9.63 6.47
C CYS A 54 11.89 -10.59 5.67
N ARG A 55 12.15 -11.90 5.72
CA ARG A 55 11.45 -12.91 4.91
C ARG A 55 9.93 -12.89 5.06
N ASP A 56 9.42 -12.70 6.27
CA ASP A 56 7.98 -12.68 6.50
C ASP A 56 7.30 -11.44 5.91
N PHE A 57 7.95 -10.28 5.94
CA PHE A 57 7.44 -9.08 5.28
C PHE A 57 7.38 -9.27 3.75
N PHE A 58 8.42 -9.86 3.14
CA PHE A 58 8.39 -10.18 1.72
C PHE A 58 7.36 -11.25 1.38
N LYS A 59 7.17 -12.25 2.24
CA LYS A 59 6.12 -13.26 2.09
C LYS A 59 4.74 -12.61 2.11
N ASN A 60 4.51 -11.68 3.03
CA ASN A 60 3.26 -10.93 3.11
C ASN A 60 3.01 -10.10 1.84
N TYR A 61 4.02 -9.36 1.36
CA TYR A 61 3.93 -8.60 0.11
C TYR A 61 3.62 -9.51 -1.10
N LYS A 62 4.27 -10.68 -1.21
CA LYS A 62 3.99 -11.66 -2.26
C LYS A 62 2.56 -12.20 -2.18
N ASN A 63 2.07 -12.50 -0.98
CA ASN A 63 0.71 -12.97 -0.76
C ASN A 63 -0.32 -11.91 -1.15
N CYS A 64 -0.09 -10.65 -0.76
CA CYS A 64 -0.93 -9.53 -1.17
C CYS A 64 -1.03 -9.43 -2.69
N ARG A 65 0.12 -9.45 -3.40
CA ARG A 65 0.13 -9.40 -4.87
C ARG A 65 -0.63 -10.56 -5.50
N LYS A 66 -0.46 -11.78 -4.96
CA LYS A 66 -1.15 -12.97 -5.46
C LYS A 66 -2.67 -12.84 -5.29
N PHE A 67 -3.11 -12.37 -4.13
CA PHE A 67 -4.53 -12.11 -3.86
C PHE A 67 -5.13 -11.11 -4.84
N TRP A 68 -4.53 -9.93 -4.99
CA TRP A 68 -5.08 -8.89 -5.87
C TRP A 68 -5.00 -9.26 -7.35
N SER A 69 -3.97 -9.98 -7.78
CA SER A 69 -3.90 -10.52 -9.14
C SER A 69 -5.05 -11.49 -9.42
N TRP A 70 -5.41 -12.31 -8.43
CA TRP A 70 -6.56 -13.20 -8.52
C TRP A 70 -7.88 -12.44 -8.58
N ILE A 71 -8.09 -11.44 -7.71
CA ILE A 71 -9.28 -10.57 -7.73
C ILE A 71 -9.46 -9.90 -9.09
N VAL A 72 -8.40 -9.28 -9.62
CA VAL A 72 -8.41 -8.66 -10.94
C VAL A 72 -8.81 -9.68 -12.01
N SER A 73 -8.28 -10.90 -11.96
CA SER A 73 -8.67 -11.96 -12.89
C SER A 73 -10.14 -12.36 -12.76
N GLN A 74 -10.68 -12.45 -11.55
CA GLN A 74 -12.09 -12.78 -11.32
C GLN A 74 -13.01 -11.66 -11.83
N ARG A 75 -12.70 -10.39 -11.50
CA ARG A 75 -13.48 -9.22 -11.95
C ARG A 75 -13.50 -9.12 -13.47
N LYS A 76 -12.35 -9.35 -14.13
CA LYS A 76 -12.26 -9.43 -15.60
C LYS A 76 -13.18 -10.51 -16.19
N LYS A 77 -13.19 -11.71 -15.60
CA LYS A 77 -14.06 -12.81 -16.07
C LYS A 77 -15.55 -12.50 -15.89
N GLN A 78 -15.90 -11.69 -14.89
CA GLN A 78 -17.27 -11.28 -14.60
C GLN A 78 -17.68 -9.99 -15.33
N GLY A 79 -16.76 -9.35 -16.07
CA GLY A 79 -17.02 -8.07 -16.76
C GLY A 79 -17.19 -6.88 -15.81
N ILE A 80 -16.61 -6.93 -14.61
CA ILE A 80 -16.73 -5.88 -13.59
C ILE A 80 -15.58 -4.87 -13.74
N GLU A 81 -15.92 -3.61 -14.00
CA GLU A 81 -14.98 -2.48 -14.02
C GLU A 81 -15.23 -1.53 -12.82
N PRO A 82 -14.18 -0.92 -12.23
CA PRO A 82 -12.77 -1.10 -12.56
C PRO A 82 -12.24 -2.48 -12.16
N ASN A 83 -11.34 -3.04 -12.97
CA ASN A 83 -10.72 -4.34 -12.71
C ASN A 83 -9.99 -4.43 -11.36
N LEU A 84 -9.30 -3.35 -10.96
CA LEU A 84 -8.75 -3.18 -9.63
C LEU A 84 -9.75 -2.40 -8.77
N PRO A 85 -10.23 -2.95 -7.65
CA PRO A 85 -11.15 -2.23 -6.77
C PRO A 85 -10.53 -0.95 -6.21
N PRO A 86 -11.32 0.14 -6.10
CA PRO A 86 -10.88 1.39 -5.48
C PRO A 86 -10.63 1.15 -3.97
N PRO A 87 -9.72 1.92 -3.34
CA PRO A 87 -9.30 1.70 -1.95
C PRO A 87 -10.43 1.54 -0.94
N GLU A 88 -11.52 2.28 -1.12
CA GLU A 88 -12.69 2.30 -0.24
C GLU A 88 -13.42 0.94 -0.22
N GLU A 89 -13.35 0.17 -1.31
CA GLU A 89 -13.98 -1.14 -1.43
C GLU A 89 -13.07 -2.29 -1.01
N ARG A 90 -11.76 -2.05 -0.88
CA ARG A 90 -10.77 -3.14 -0.75
C ARG A 90 -10.95 -3.97 0.50
N ASP A 91 -11.37 -3.36 1.59
CA ASP A 91 -11.60 -4.07 2.85
C ASP A 91 -12.79 -5.01 2.75
N GLN A 92 -13.85 -4.60 2.04
CA GLN A 92 -14.99 -5.47 1.78
C GLN A 92 -14.61 -6.62 0.85
N VAL A 93 -13.89 -6.33 -0.23
CA VAL A 93 -13.36 -7.37 -1.14
C VAL A 93 -12.51 -8.40 -0.39
N LYS A 94 -11.64 -7.97 0.53
CA LYS A 94 -10.89 -8.92 1.36
C LYS A 94 -11.83 -9.81 2.18
N LYS A 95 -12.83 -9.24 2.86
CA LYS A 95 -13.78 -10.01 3.69
C LYS A 95 -14.58 -11.02 2.88
N ASP A 96 -15.01 -10.66 1.68
CA ASP A 96 -15.84 -11.52 0.86
C ASP A 96 -15.05 -12.68 0.24
N TYR A 97 -13.82 -12.41 -0.19
CA TYR A 97 -13.03 -13.34 -0.98
C TYR A 97 -11.99 -14.14 -0.20
N LEU A 98 -11.51 -13.66 0.96
CA LEU A 98 -10.57 -14.42 1.80
C LEU A 98 -11.15 -15.77 2.26
N PRO A 99 -12.41 -15.86 2.74
CA PRO A 99 -13.01 -17.14 3.11
C PRO A 99 -13.09 -18.10 1.92
N MET A 100 -13.37 -17.60 0.71
CA MET A 100 -13.43 -18.44 -0.50
C MET A 100 -12.07 -19.00 -0.92
N LEU A 101 -10.96 -18.34 -0.55
CA LEU A 101 -9.61 -18.83 -0.80
C LEU A 101 -9.18 -19.88 0.23
N LEU A 102 -9.62 -19.74 1.48
CA LEU A 102 -9.28 -20.67 2.55
C LEU A 102 -10.06 -21.99 2.47
N THR A 103 -11.26 -21.99 1.89
CA THR A 103 -12.08 -23.21 1.73
C THR A 103 -11.71 -24.06 0.51
N LYS A 104 -10.84 -23.57 -0.37
CA LYS A 104 -10.37 -24.27 -1.58
C LYS A 104 -8.97 -24.88 -1.41
N SER A 105 -8.42 -24.90 -0.20
CA SER A 105 -7.07 -25.38 0.10
C SER A 105 -7.06 -26.68 0.89
#